data_AF-A0A960MIX9-F1
#
_entry.id   AF-A0A960MIX9-F1
#
_cell.length_a   1.000
_cell.length_b   1.000
_cell.length_c   1.000
_cell.angle_alpha   90.00
_cell.angle_beta   90.00
_cell.angle_gamma   90.00
#
_symmetry.space_group_name_H-M   'P 1'
#
loop_
_entity.id
_entity.type
_entity.pdbx_description
1 polymer ?
#
loop_
_entity_poly.entity_id
_entity_poly.type
_entity_poly.pdbx_seq_one_letter_code
_entity_poly.pdbx_strand_id
1 'polypeptide(L)'
;HTLDGSVIRPFESAYLALIWLYLGWANQDEELLSAGLKLAQFCMNFCDNEGIPFEGLWTRESDYHPFAYYSALALLFSIASHLRLSSKMNVMKEVLFEKLEEKAVDRIDPLTLLLALNFRKLVDEGKPYPETSPGLTLYDTDRSLGFLRYDFESLSLACSVCGVNTGLGSIHKNGIHIGAFGPHYYPLADSECFGIYRISNGSREGFKDLTIERKEGECQFKGWSRLISPISNHVSKQNFSFAHPGTQWLFFDIRAEKERLQLDVRMDKCIQESPLSFVFFVSAEKAHVKGDHFLIPGALERYQGRSGEIIFERGDKQLVIKPQFEGEMQVIPLAGKSHFWSADFLLAFSLTEKLKLYSWKVK
;
A
#
# COMPACT_ATOMS: atom_id res chain seq x y z
N HIS A 1 5.04 -3.64 18.04
CA HIS A 1 5.52 -2.92 16.85
C HIS A 1 6.85 -3.56 16.47
N THR A 2 6.79 -4.54 15.56
CA THR A 2 7.88 -5.42 15.04
C THR A 2 8.97 -5.79 16.05
N LEU A 3 8.89 -6.99 16.65
CA LEU A 3 9.82 -7.48 17.69
C LEU A 3 11.28 -7.60 17.25
N ASP A 4 11.57 -7.43 15.97
CA ASP A 4 12.82 -7.77 15.30
C ASP A 4 13.32 -6.67 14.35
N GLY A 5 12.69 -5.50 14.31
CA GLY A 5 12.99 -4.49 13.30
C GLY A 5 12.71 -5.01 11.88
N SER A 6 11.73 -5.91 11.71
CA SER A 6 11.33 -6.36 10.38
C SER A 6 10.59 -5.28 9.60
N VAL A 7 10.56 -5.47 8.28
CA VAL A 7 9.57 -4.81 7.41
C VAL A 7 8.18 -5.31 7.80
N ILE A 8 7.20 -4.41 7.86
CA ILE A 8 5.80 -4.81 8.02
C ILE A 8 5.40 -5.64 6.82
N ARG A 9 4.69 -6.72 7.08
CA ARG A 9 4.07 -7.49 6.02
C ARG A 9 2.58 -7.61 6.33
N PRO A 10 1.72 -6.88 5.60
CA PRO A 10 0.30 -6.78 5.92
C PRO A 10 -0.38 -8.15 5.96
N PHE A 11 -0.02 -9.03 5.02
CA PHE A 11 -0.58 -10.37 4.88
C PHE A 11 -0.23 -11.27 6.08
N GLU A 12 1.05 -11.36 6.45
CA GLU A 12 1.48 -12.13 7.62
C GLU A 12 0.92 -11.55 8.93
N SER A 13 0.73 -10.23 8.99
CA SER A 13 0.11 -9.56 10.14
C SER A 13 -1.35 -9.98 10.32
N ALA A 14 -2.09 -10.14 9.22
CA ALA A 14 -3.46 -10.64 9.26
C ALA A 14 -3.53 -12.09 9.79
N TYR A 15 -2.63 -12.97 9.33
CA TYR A 15 -2.57 -14.34 9.84
C TYR A 15 -2.13 -14.43 11.29
N LEU A 16 -1.13 -13.64 11.70
CA LEU A 16 -0.72 -13.60 13.08
C LEU A 16 -1.88 -13.19 14.00
N ALA A 17 -2.67 -12.19 13.58
CA ALA A 17 -3.86 -11.77 14.30
C ALA A 17 -4.87 -12.92 14.40
N LEU A 18 -5.18 -13.60 13.29
CA LEU A 18 -6.08 -14.75 13.27
C LEU A 18 -5.61 -15.88 14.20
N ILE A 19 -4.31 -16.20 14.19
CA ILE A 19 -3.72 -17.24 15.04
C ILE A 19 -3.86 -16.86 16.52
N TRP A 20 -3.54 -15.62 16.89
CA TRP A 20 -3.71 -15.14 18.26
C TRP A 20 -5.17 -15.13 18.72
N LEU A 21 -6.09 -14.69 17.85
CA LEU A 21 -7.53 -14.74 18.14
C LEU A 21 -8.02 -16.18 18.34
N TYR A 22 -7.57 -17.11 17.50
CA TYR A 22 -7.93 -18.53 17.62
C TYR A 22 -7.41 -19.14 18.91
N LEU A 23 -6.11 -19.01 19.18
CA LEU A 23 -5.49 -19.56 20.39
C LEU A 23 -6.07 -18.91 21.65
N GLY A 24 -6.27 -17.60 21.61
CA GLY A 24 -6.89 -16.84 22.67
C GLY A 24 -8.31 -17.33 22.98
N TRP A 25 -9.15 -17.53 21.96
CA TRP A 25 -10.51 -18.03 22.17
C TRP A 25 -10.52 -19.51 22.58
N ALA A 26 -9.69 -20.34 21.95
CA ALA A 26 -9.62 -21.77 22.23
C ALA A 26 -9.19 -22.06 23.67
N ASN A 27 -8.26 -21.26 24.21
CA ASN A 27 -7.67 -21.41 25.55
C ASN A 27 -8.26 -20.45 26.59
N GLN A 28 -9.18 -19.55 26.19
CA GLN A 28 -9.69 -18.47 27.04
C GLN A 28 -8.57 -17.56 27.58
N ASP A 29 -7.57 -17.28 26.74
CA ASP A 29 -6.44 -16.41 27.04
C ASP A 29 -6.73 -14.98 26.57
N GLU A 30 -7.02 -14.11 27.54
CA GLU A 30 -7.35 -12.69 27.33
C GLU A 30 -6.19 -11.88 26.74
N GLU A 31 -4.94 -12.22 27.04
CA GLU A 31 -3.78 -11.50 26.54
C GLU A 31 -3.62 -11.72 25.04
N LEU A 32 -3.74 -12.98 24.59
CA LEU A 32 -3.70 -13.33 23.18
C LEU A 32 -4.88 -12.73 22.40
N LEU A 33 -6.08 -12.76 22.98
CA LEU A 33 -7.26 -12.10 22.38
C LEU A 33 -7.03 -10.59 22.23
N SER A 34 -6.55 -9.94 23.29
CA SER A 34 -6.24 -8.51 23.28
C SER A 34 -5.19 -8.18 22.23
N ALA A 35 -4.13 -8.99 22.11
CA ALA A 35 -3.10 -8.83 21.09
C ALA A 35 -3.64 -9.02 19.66
N GLY A 36 -4.44 -10.07 19.43
CA GLY A 36 -5.08 -10.35 18.14
C GLY A 36 -6.03 -9.22 17.71
N LEU A 37 -6.85 -8.70 18.64
CA LEU A 37 -7.77 -7.60 18.36
C LEU A 37 -7.03 -6.28 18.12
N LYS A 38 -5.94 -6.02 18.85
CA LYS A 38 -5.04 -4.89 18.58
C LYS A 38 -4.46 -4.95 17.17
N LEU A 39 -4.00 -6.13 16.76
CA LEU A 39 -3.44 -6.32 15.44
C LEU A 39 -4.50 -6.24 14.33
N ALA A 40 -5.71 -6.77 14.57
CA ALA A 40 -6.85 -6.62 13.67
C ALA A 40 -7.20 -5.13 13.45
N GLN A 41 -7.24 -4.36 14.54
CA GLN A 41 -7.47 -2.92 14.50
C GLN A 41 -6.38 -2.19 13.72
N PHE A 42 -5.12 -2.62 13.87
CA PHE A 42 -4.01 -2.09 13.08
C PHE A 42 -4.14 -2.45 11.60
N CYS A 43 -4.56 -3.67 11.25
CA CYS A 43 -4.80 -4.07 9.86
C CYS A 43 -5.89 -3.25 9.18
N MET A 44 -6.86 -2.68 9.93
CA MET A 44 -7.83 -1.74 9.35
C MET A 44 -7.16 -0.47 8.80
N ASN A 45 -5.97 -0.10 9.28
CA ASN A 45 -5.19 1.01 8.72
C ASN A 45 -4.65 0.73 7.32
N PHE A 46 -4.67 -0.53 6.90
CA PHE A 46 -4.28 -0.92 5.55
C PHE A 46 -5.45 -0.85 4.59
N CYS A 47 -6.64 -0.48 5.03
CA CYS A 47 -7.82 -0.34 4.18
C CYS A 47 -8.22 1.14 4.07
N ASP A 48 -8.66 1.54 2.89
CA ASP A 48 -9.19 2.88 2.61
C ASP A 48 -10.58 3.12 3.24
N ASN A 49 -11.22 4.23 2.88
CA ASN A 49 -12.58 4.60 3.31
C ASN A 49 -13.67 3.68 2.74
N GLU A 50 -13.42 3.01 1.60
CA GLU A 50 -14.32 2.03 1.00
C GLU A 50 -14.09 0.62 1.56
N GLY A 51 -13.05 0.42 2.38
CA GLY A 51 -12.71 -0.88 2.97
C GLY A 51 -11.83 -1.76 2.07
N ILE A 52 -11.29 -1.20 0.99
CA ILE A 52 -10.38 -1.89 0.07
C ILE A 52 -8.94 -1.72 0.58
N PRO A 53 -8.10 -2.76 0.55
CA PRO A 53 -6.71 -2.65 1.01
C PRO A 53 -5.86 -1.75 0.11
N PHE A 54 -4.97 -0.94 0.72
CA PHE A 54 -3.87 -0.24 0.05
C PHE A 54 -2.81 -1.25 -0.40
N GLU A 55 -3.01 -1.80 -1.60
CA GLU A 55 -2.32 -3.00 -2.07
C GLU A 55 -0.80 -2.87 -2.13
N GLY A 56 -0.27 -1.71 -2.53
CA GLY A 56 1.17 -1.45 -2.62
C GLY A 56 1.82 -0.93 -1.34
N LEU A 57 1.04 -0.73 -0.27
CA LEU A 57 1.59 -0.33 1.02
C LEU A 57 2.24 -1.54 1.68
N TRP A 58 3.56 -1.50 1.87
CA TRP A 58 4.37 -2.57 2.47
C TRP A 58 4.35 -3.94 1.77
N THR A 59 3.79 -4.02 0.56
CA THR A 59 3.73 -5.26 -0.22
C THR A 59 4.61 -5.12 -1.46
N ARG A 60 5.57 -6.02 -1.64
CA ARG A 60 6.33 -6.12 -2.89
C ARG A 60 5.44 -6.72 -3.97
N GLU A 61 5.68 -6.37 -5.22
CA GLU A 61 4.93 -6.96 -6.32
C GLU A 61 5.08 -8.48 -6.38
N SER A 62 6.28 -9.01 -6.08
CA SER A 62 6.53 -10.45 -6.02
C SER A 62 5.80 -11.17 -4.89
N ASP A 63 5.35 -10.45 -3.87
CA ASP A 63 4.55 -10.99 -2.75
C ASP A 63 3.05 -10.69 -2.92
N TYR A 64 2.65 -9.99 -3.99
CA TYR A 64 1.29 -9.51 -4.17
C TYR A 64 0.37 -10.63 -4.64
N HIS A 65 -0.50 -11.08 -3.73
CA HIS A 65 -1.50 -12.12 -3.97
C HIS A 65 -2.87 -11.64 -3.47
N PRO A 66 -3.62 -10.86 -4.28
CA PRO A 66 -4.80 -10.14 -3.81
C PRO A 66 -5.87 -11.06 -3.24
N PHE A 67 -6.10 -12.21 -3.87
CA PHE A 67 -7.13 -13.15 -3.40
C PHE A 67 -6.81 -13.67 -2.00
N ALA A 68 -5.58 -14.15 -1.78
CA ALA A 68 -5.14 -14.65 -0.48
C ALA A 68 -5.15 -13.54 0.57
N TYR A 69 -4.70 -12.34 0.19
CA TYR A 69 -4.69 -11.19 1.09
C TYR A 69 -6.10 -10.77 1.51
N TYR A 70 -7.03 -10.66 0.55
CA TYR A 70 -8.42 -10.30 0.81
C TYR A 70 -9.13 -11.37 1.63
N SER A 71 -8.89 -12.66 1.36
CA SER A 71 -9.49 -13.76 2.13
C SER A 71 -9.03 -13.77 3.59
N ALA A 72 -7.74 -13.51 3.84
CA ALA A 72 -7.21 -13.42 5.19
C ALA A 72 -7.80 -12.22 5.95
N LEU A 73 -7.88 -11.04 5.31
CA LEU A 73 -8.49 -9.85 5.91
C LEU A 73 -10.01 -10.01 6.14
N ALA A 74 -10.74 -10.61 5.19
CA ALA A 74 -12.17 -10.86 5.33
C ALA A 74 -12.45 -11.77 6.53
N LEU A 75 -11.70 -12.88 6.65
CA LEU A 75 -11.81 -13.77 7.81
C LEU A 75 -11.44 -13.04 9.10
N LEU A 76 -10.36 -12.27 9.11
CA LEU A 76 -9.91 -11.50 10.27
C LEU A 76 -11.00 -10.53 10.76
N PHE A 77 -11.54 -9.72 9.85
CA PHE A 77 -12.57 -8.75 10.20
C PHE A 77 -13.89 -9.43 10.57
N SER A 78 -14.22 -10.58 9.98
CA SER A 78 -15.38 -11.38 10.41
C SER A 78 -15.27 -11.85 11.86
N ILE A 79 -14.11 -12.42 12.23
CA ILE A 79 -13.91 -12.93 13.59
C ILE A 79 -13.81 -11.76 14.58
N ALA A 80 -13.05 -10.72 14.25
CA ALA A 80 -12.88 -9.57 15.12
C ALA A 80 -14.19 -8.78 15.31
N SER A 81 -15.02 -8.62 14.26
CA SER A 81 -16.33 -8.00 14.38
C SER A 81 -17.25 -8.79 15.29
N HIS A 82 -17.19 -10.13 15.22
CA HIS A 82 -18.00 -11.01 16.06
C HIS A 82 -17.59 -10.93 17.53
N LEU A 83 -16.28 -10.86 17.83
CA LEU A 83 -15.76 -10.75 19.19
C LEU A 83 -15.95 -9.35 19.82
N ARG A 84 -16.03 -8.29 19.01
CA ARG A 84 -16.10 -6.89 19.47
C ARG A 84 -17.43 -6.18 19.22
N LEU A 85 -18.32 -6.79 18.44
CA LEU A 85 -19.52 -6.14 17.89
C LEU A 85 -19.18 -4.83 17.12
N SER A 86 -18.03 -4.80 16.44
CA SER A 86 -17.57 -3.62 15.68
C SER A 86 -18.28 -3.54 14.32
N SER A 87 -19.16 -2.55 14.16
CA SER A 87 -19.86 -2.29 12.90
C SER A 87 -18.89 -1.96 11.76
N LYS A 88 -17.81 -1.22 12.03
CA LYS A 88 -16.80 -0.86 11.02
C LYS A 88 -16.07 -2.07 10.45
N MET A 89 -15.67 -3.01 11.31
CA MET A 89 -15.05 -4.27 10.85
C MET A 89 -16.04 -5.12 10.06
N ASN A 90 -17.32 -5.13 10.45
CA ASN A 90 -18.34 -5.85 9.69
C ASN A 90 -18.52 -5.25 8.29
N VAL A 91 -18.53 -3.91 8.14
CA VAL A 91 -18.60 -3.26 6.82
C VAL A 91 -17.39 -3.65 5.95
N MET A 92 -16.16 -3.59 6.49
CA MET A 92 -14.96 -4.01 5.75
C MET A 92 -15.03 -5.48 5.32
N LYS A 93 -15.54 -6.35 6.18
CA LYS A 93 -15.76 -7.77 5.87
C LYS A 93 -16.70 -7.95 4.66
N GLU A 94 -17.85 -7.26 4.64
CA GLU A 94 -18.80 -7.36 3.52
C GLU A 94 -18.16 -6.90 2.20
N VAL A 95 -17.46 -5.77 2.20
CA VAL A 95 -16.77 -5.25 1.00
C VAL A 95 -15.74 -6.25 0.48
N LEU A 96 -14.94 -6.83 1.37
CA LEU A 96 -13.93 -7.82 0.97
C LEU A 96 -14.57 -9.11 0.43
N PHE A 97 -15.71 -9.54 0.97
CA PHE A 97 -16.44 -10.70 0.43
C PHE A 97 -16.99 -10.43 -0.97
N GLU A 98 -17.57 -9.26 -1.23
CA GLU A 98 -18.02 -8.89 -2.58
C GLU A 98 -16.86 -8.96 -3.58
N LYS A 99 -15.68 -8.47 -3.21
CA LYS A 99 -14.46 -8.56 -4.03
C LYS A 99 -13.92 -9.97 -4.23
N LEU A 100 -14.22 -10.89 -3.31
CA LEU A 100 -13.87 -12.30 -3.44
C LEU A 100 -14.87 -13.05 -4.33
N GLU A 101 -16.16 -12.71 -4.29
CA GLU A 101 -17.19 -13.32 -5.15
C GLU A 101 -16.99 -12.99 -6.64
N GLU A 102 -16.48 -11.79 -6.94
CA GLU A 102 -16.08 -11.39 -8.29
C GLU A 102 -14.95 -12.26 -8.88
N LYS A 103 -14.20 -13.00 -8.05
CA LYS A 103 -13.02 -13.79 -8.44
C LYS A 103 -13.26 -15.28 -8.25
N ALA A 104 -13.04 -16.09 -9.29
CA ALA A 104 -13.30 -17.54 -9.25
C ALA A 104 -12.65 -18.24 -8.03
N VAL A 105 -13.47 -19.01 -7.31
CA VAL A 105 -13.28 -19.59 -5.95
C VAL A 105 -12.11 -20.58 -5.83
N ASP A 106 -11.43 -20.92 -6.92
CA ASP A 106 -10.52 -22.09 -7.00
C ASP A 106 -9.18 -21.96 -6.23
N ARG A 107 -8.96 -20.90 -5.44
CA ARG A 107 -7.67 -20.65 -4.77
C ARG A 107 -7.77 -20.04 -3.37
N ILE A 108 -8.66 -20.54 -2.51
CA ILE A 108 -8.57 -20.22 -1.07
C ILE A 108 -7.24 -20.73 -0.53
N ASP A 109 -6.48 -19.82 0.09
CA ASP A 109 -5.23 -20.16 0.74
C ASP A 109 -5.46 -21.24 1.82
N PRO A 110 -4.67 -22.33 1.84
CA PRO A 110 -4.87 -23.44 2.77
C PRO A 110 -4.87 -23.02 4.25
N LEU A 111 -4.08 -22.01 4.63
CA LEU A 111 -4.03 -21.52 6.01
C LEU A 111 -5.31 -20.74 6.34
N THR A 112 -5.82 -19.92 5.41
CA THR A 112 -7.13 -19.26 5.58
C THR A 112 -8.24 -20.30 5.80
N LEU A 113 -8.28 -21.34 4.98
CA LEU A 113 -9.28 -22.41 5.11
C LEU A 113 -9.15 -23.14 6.45
N LEU A 114 -7.93 -23.51 6.85
CA LEU A 114 -7.65 -24.17 8.12
C LEU A 114 -8.13 -23.33 9.31
N LEU A 115 -7.83 -22.03 9.32
CA LEU A 115 -8.26 -21.12 10.38
C LEU A 115 -9.78 -20.97 10.42
N ALA A 116 -10.44 -20.80 9.26
CA ALA A 116 -11.90 -20.71 9.17
C ALA A 116 -12.60 -21.95 9.74
N LEU A 117 -12.12 -23.16 9.40
CA LEU A 117 -12.65 -24.43 9.93
C LEU A 117 -12.47 -24.54 11.45
N ASN A 118 -11.31 -24.10 11.96
CA ASN A 118 -11.04 -24.12 13.39
C ASN A 118 -11.89 -23.13 14.18
N PHE A 119 -12.11 -21.91 13.69
CA PHE A 119 -13.04 -20.98 14.31
C PHE A 119 -14.48 -21.52 14.31
N ARG A 120 -14.93 -22.08 13.18
CA ARG A 120 -16.24 -22.72 13.08
C ARG A 120 -16.40 -23.82 14.13
N LYS A 121 -15.38 -24.65 14.33
CA LYS A 121 -15.39 -25.68 15.38
C LYS A 121 -15.59 -25.09 16.78
N LEU A 122 -14.93 -23.97 17.12
CA LEU A 122 -15.13 -23.32 18.43
C LEU A 122 -16.59 -22.85 18.62
N VAL A 123 -17.21 -22.35 17.56
CA VAL A 123 -18.63 -21.95 17.55
C VAL A 123 -19.54 -23.16 17.70
N ASP A 124 -19.32 -24.22 16.91
CA ASP A 124 -20.12 -25.43 16.92
C ASP A 124 -20.02 -26.18 18.28
N GLU A 125 -18.87 -26.09 18.96
CA GLU A 125 -18.67 -26.60 20.33
C GLU A 125 -19.30 -25.72 21.42
N GLY A 126 -19.89 -24.58 21.06
CA GLY A 126 -20.53 -23.66 22.00
C GLY A 126 -19.53 -23.02 22.97
N LYS A 127 -18.26 -22.86 22.58
CA LYS A 127 -17.29 -22.18 23.45
C LYS A 127 -17.76 -20.75 23.71
N PRO A 128 -17.75 -20.29 24.98
CA PRO A 128 -18.22 -18.96 25.30
C PRO A 128 -17.38 -17.91 24.58
N TYR A 129 -18.04 -16.81 24.21
CA TYR A 129 -17.35 -15.64 23.72
C TYR A 129 -16.58 -15.01 24.88
N PRO A 130 -15.27 -14.75 24.71
CA PRO A 130 -14.49 -14.12 25.73
C PRO A 130 -14.95 -12.67 25.92
N GLU A 131 -14.96 -12.20 27.17
CA GLU A 131 -15.16 -10.78 27.44
C GLU A 131 -13.94 -10.01 26.96
N THR A 132 -14.17 -8.93 26.20
CA THR A 132 -13.07 -8.11 25.69
C THR A 132 -13.29 -6.66 26.10
N SER A 133 -12.30 -6.04 26.76
CA SER A 133 -12.43 -4.66 27.24
C SER A 133 -12.47 -3.68 26.07
N PRO A 134 -13.53 -2.88 25.89
CA PRO A 134 -13.61 -1.91 24.80
C PRO A 134 -12.56 -0.82 25.01
N GLY A 135 -11.76 -0.54 23.99
CA GLY A 135 -10.76 0.54 24.07
C GLY A 135 -9.54 0.30 23.22
N LEU A 136 -9.71 0.38 21.89
CA LEU A 136 -8.58 0.42 20.96
C LEU A 136 -8.71 1.65 20.08
N THR A 137 -7.71 2.51 20.14
CA THR A 137 -7.62 3.72 19.31
C THR A 137 -7.00 3.35 17.98
N LEU A 138 -7.63 3.75 16.87
CA LEU A 138 -7.02 3.70 15.55
C LEU A 138 -5.84 4.67 15.51
N TYR A 139 -4.66 4.16 15.17
CA TYR A 139 -3.48 4.98 14.97
C TYR A 139 -3.42 5.40 13.50
N ASP A 140 -3.88 6.61 13.21
CA ASP A 140 -3.77 7.20 11.88
C ASP A 140 -2.34 7.68 11.57
N THR A 141 -1.45 7.62 12.55
CA THR A 141 -0.01 7.86 12.38
C THR A 141 0.79 6.87 13.24
N ASP A 142 1.95 6.43 12.75
CA ASP A 142 2.92 5.67 13.55
C ASP A 142 4.34 6.08 13.14
N ARG A 143 5.02 6.80 14.03
CA ARG A 143 6.39 7.29 13.76
C ARG A 143 7.44 6.18 13.73
N SER A 144 7.20 5.06 14.44
CA SER A 144 8.09 3.89 14.41
C SER A 144 8.10 3.21 13.04
N LEU A 145 6.98 3.34 12.32
CA LEU A 145 6.79 2.82 10.97
C LEU A 145 6.93 3.91 9.90
N GLY A 146 7.07 5.17 10.33
CA GLY A 146 7.01 6.32 9.45
C GLY A 146 5.75 6.29 8.62
N PHE A 147 4.61 6.05 9.26
CA PHE A 147 3.32 5.81 8.64
C PHE A 147 2.37 6.99 8.88
N LEU A 148 1.62 7.34 7.84
CA LEU A 148 0.52 8.30 7.88
C LEU A 148 -0.66 7.72 7.10
N ARG A 149 -1.84 7.76 7.70
CA ARG A 149 -3.14 7.59 7.05
C ARG A 149 -3.91 8.90 7.05
N TYR A 150 -4.55 9.20 5.93
CA TYR A 150 -5.42 10.35 5.77
C TYR A 150 -6.64 9.98 4.94
N ASP A 151 -7.82 10.29 5.47
CA ASP A 151 -9.09 10.08 4.78
C ASP A 151 -9.89 11.39 4.82
N PHE A 152 -10.44 11.81 3.68
CA PHE A 152 -11.33 12.96 3.56
C PHE A 152 -12.27 12.81 2.37
N GLU A 153 -13.58 12.74 2.63
CA GLU A 153 -14.61 12.53 1.61
C GLU A 153 -14.27 11.36 0.67
N SER A 154 -13.99 11.62 -0.60
CA SER A 154 -13.64 10.59 -1.60
C SER A 154 -12.16 10.19 -1.62
N LEU A 155 -11.29 10.89 -0.88
CA LEU A 155 -9.86 10.65 -0.87
C LEU A 155 -9.42 9.82 0.34
N SER A 156 -8.68 8.76 0.06
CA SER A 156 -7.94 7.95 1.02
C SER A 156 -6.48 7.88 0.62
N LEU A 157 -5.59 8.15 1.57
CA LEU A 157 -4.14 8.18 1.39
C LEU A 157 -3.49 7.39 2.52
N ALA A 158 -2.58 6.49 2.16
CA ALA A 158 -1.67 5.88 3.10
C ALA A 158 -0.23 6.02 2.60
N CYS A 159 0.64 6.50 3.47
CA CYS A 159 2.06 6.69 3.18
C CYS A 159 2.91 5.93 4.19
N SER A 160 4.02 5.37 3.73
CA SER A 160 5.07 4.90 4.62
C SER A 160 6.46 5.12 4.04
N VAL A 161 7.43 5.37 4.92
CA VAL A 161 8.85 5.25 4.58
C VAL A 161 9.50 3.97 5.08
N CYS A 162 8.80 3.12 5.82
CA CYS A 162 9.33 1.80 6.16
C CYS A 162 9.02 0.84 5.02
N GLY A 163 9.98 0.01 4.61
CA GLY A 163 9.79 -0.96 3.54
C GLY A 163 11.06 -1.32 2.81
N VAL A 164 11.00 -2.42 2.07
CA VAL A 164 12.07 -2.90 1.17
C VAL A 164 11.39 -3.30 -0.12
N ASN A 165 11.71 -2.60 -1.21
CA ASN A 165 11.04 -2.73 -2.52
C ASN A 165 9.54 -2.42 -2.48
N THR A 166 9.17 -1.41 -1.70
CA THR A 166 7.79 -0.94 -1.57
C THR A 166 7.68 0.52 -1.95
N GLY A 167 6.47 0.97 -2.31
CA GLY A 167 6.21 2.37 -2.62
C GLY A 167 6.33 3.29 -1.41
N LEU A 168 6.24 4.60 -1.66
CA LEU A 168 6.08 5.63 -0.63
C LEU A 168 4.64 5.70 -0.10
N GLY A 169 3.68 5.17 -0.85
CA GLY A 169 2.29 5.13 -0.44
C GLY A 169 1.35 4.62 -1.54
N SER A 170 0.06 4.73 -1.22
CA SER A 170 -1.07 4.39 -2.07
C SER A 170 -2.17 5.44 -1.90
N ILE A 171 -2.94 5.67 -2.96
CA ILE A 171 -4.05 6.62 -2.97
C ILE A 171 -5.28 5.91 -3.53
N HIS A 172 -6.42 6.12 -2.91
CA HIS A 172 -7.72 5.85 -3.51
C HIS A 172 -8.48 7.17 -3.59
N LYS A 173 -8.95 7.50 -4.79
CA LYS A 173 -9.83 8.63 -4.99
C LYS A 173 -10.90 8.30 -6.02
N ASN A 174 -12.17 8.51 -5.68
CA ASN A 174 -13.28 8.33 -6.61
C ASN A 174 -13.24 6.98 -7.34
N GLY A 175 -13.10 5.84 -6.66
CA GLY A 175 -13.05 4.52 -7.32
C GLY A 175 -11.82 4.27 -8.21
N ILE A 176 -10.86 5.20 -8.27
CA ILE A 176 -9.60 5.07 -9.01
C ILE A 176 -8.48 4.92 -8.00
N HIS A 177 -7.66 3.90 -8.20
CA HIS A 177 -6.65 3.48 -7.22
C HIS A 177 -5.27 3.74 -7.80
N ILE A 178 -4.42 4.43 -7.05
CA ILE A 178 -2.97 4.38 -7.22
C ILE A 178 -2.47 3.33 -6.24
N GLY A 179 -2.33 2.08 -6.71
CA GLY A 179 -1.96 0.93 -5.89
C GLY A 179 -0.60 1.13 -5.21
N ALA A 180 0.35 1.72 -5.92
CA ALA A 180 1.63 2.17 -5.39
C ALA A 180 2.14 3.41 -6.13
N PHE A 181 2.85 4.28 -5.43
CA PHE A 181 3.66 5.33 -6.05
C PHE A 181 5.04 5.43 -5.42
N GLY A 182 6.05 5.80 -6.20
CA GLY A 182 7.42 5.86 -5.70
C GLY A 182 8.51 5.90 -6.78
N PRO A 183 9.79 5.87 -6.36
CA PRO A 183 10.93 5.80 -7.27
C PRO A 183 11.02 4.43 -7.97
N HIS A 184 11.46 4.41 -9.23
CA HIS A 184 11.66 3.19 -10.02
C HIS A 184 12.88 3.34 -10.94
N TYR A 185 13.88 2.48 -10.77
CA TYR A 185 15.03 2.41 -11.67
C TYR A 185 14.67 1.68 -12.96
N TYR A 186 15.34 1.98 -14.07
CA TYR A 186 15.12 1.24 -15.29
C TYR A 186 15.74 -0.17 -15.22
N PRO A 187 15.13 -1.18 -15.88
CA PRO A 187 13.95 -1.07 -16.76
C PRO A 187 12.60 -1.00 -16.01
N LEU A 188 11.65 -0.20 -16.52
CA LEU A 188 10.30 -0.03 -15.93
C LEU A 188 9.43 -1.31 -15.96
N ALA A 189 9.87 -2.35 -16.67
CA ALA A 189 9.18 -3.64 -16.70
C ALA A 189 9.55 -4.55 -15.51
N ASP A 190 10.60 -4.22 -14.77
CA ASP A 190 11.09 -5.02 -13.65
C ASP A 190 10.67 -4.39 -12.31
N SER A 191 9.66 -4.98 -11.67
CA SER A 191 9.14 -4.50 -10.39
C SER A 191 10.14 -4.62 -9.23
N GLU A 192 11.20 -5.42 -9.36
CA GLU A 192 12.27 -5.47 -8.35
C GLU A 192 13.14 -4.20 -8.35
N CYS A 193 13.04 -3.38 -9.41
CA CYS A 193 13.66 -2.07 -9.51
C CYS A 193 12.80 -0.94 -8.93
N PHE A 194 11.65 -1.25 -8.32
CA PHE A 194 10.73 -0.29 -7.72
C PHE A 194 10.94 -0.13 -6.20
N GLY A 195 10.82 1.12 -5.75
CA GLY A 195 10.53 1.44 -4.37
C GLY A 195 11.73 1.91 -3.55
N ILE A 196 11.50 1.92 -2.24
CA ILE A 196 12.43 2.42 -1.25
C ILE A 196 13.03 1.28 -0.42
N TYR A 197 14.12 1.60 0.28
CA TYR A 197 14.73 0.74 1.28
C TYR A 197 14.88 1.54 2.57
N ARG A 198 14.10 1.23 3.59
CA ARG A 198 14.27 1.79 4.93
C ARG A 198 13.55 0.92 5.94
N ILE A 199 14.27 0.49 6.97
CA ILE A 199 13.78 -0.47 7.96
C ILE A 199 13.51 0.28 9.27
N SER A 200 12.44 -0.09 9.97
CA SER A 200 12.19 0.41 11.32
C SER A 200 13.29 -0.07 12.26
N ASN A 201 13.84 0.83 13.08
CA ASN A 201 14.80 0.45 14.11
C ASN A 201 14.13 -0.14 15.37
N GLY A 202 12.81 -0.37 15.34
CA GLY A 202 12.04 -0.87 16.49
C GLY A 202 12.00 0.07 17.69
N SER A 203 12.59 1.27 17.58
CA SER A 203 12.66 2.22 18.68
C SER A 203 11.32 2.93 18.87
N ARG A 204 10.97 3.21 20.13
CA ARG A 204 9.78 4.01 20.46
C ARG A 204 9.82 5.42 19.87
N GLU A 205 11.02 5.96 19.66
CA GLU A 205 11.20 7.29 19.05
C GLU A 205 10.97 7.27 17.54
N GLY A 206 11.11 6.10 16.90
CA GLY A 206 10.91 5.89 15.48
C GLY A 206 11.85 6.72 14.61
N PHE A 207 11.33 7.15 13.45
CA PHE A 207 12.09 7.97 12.51
C PHE A 207 12.06 9.45 12.91
N LYS A 208 13.18 9.91 13.49
CA LYS A 208 13.33 11.28 14.01
C LYS A 208 13.41 12.36 12.93
N ASP A 209 13.90 12.01 11.75
CA ASP A 209 14.02 12.86 10.57
C ASP A 209 12.70 13.10 9.83
N LEU A 210 11.60 12.45 10.26
CA LEU A 210 10.28 12.65 9.67
C LEU A 210 9.51 13.76 10.38
N THR A 211 8.82 14.55 9.57
CA THR A 211 7.73 15.43 9.98
C THR A 211 6.42 14.76 9.58
N ILE A 212 5.57 14.47 10.57
CA ILE A 212 4.22 13.95 10.38
C ILE A 212 3.26 14.91 11.09
N GLU A 213 2.50 15.67 10.31
CA GLU A 213 1.53 16.62 10.83
C GLU A 213 0.14 16.26 10.32
N ARG A 214 -0.86 16.39 11.19
CA ARG A 214 -2.25 16.16 10.84
C ARG A 214 -3.16 17.15 11.56
N LYS A 215 -4.08 17.72 10.81
CA LYS A 215 -5.17 18.58 11.27
C LYS A 215 -6.46 18.12 10.60
N GLU A 216 -7.58 18.64 11.05
CA GLU A 216 -8.86 18.37 10.37
C GLU A 216 -8.80 18.84 8.92
N GLY A 217 -9.04 17.91 7.98
CA GLY A 217 -8.98 18.21 6.55
C GLY A 217 -7.57 18.42 5.98
N GLU A 218 -6.50 18.30 6.75
CA GLU A 218 -5.13 18.53 6.26
C GLU A 218 -4.12 17.53 6.84
N CYS A 219 -3.13 17.11 6.03
CA CYS A 219 -1.97 16.38 6.55
C CYS A 219 -0.70 16.70 5.77
N GLN A 220 0.44 16.53 6.44
CA GLN A 220 1.76 16.58 5.83
C GLN A 220 2.62 15.40 6.28
N PHE A 221 3.26 14.76 5.31
CA PHE A 221 4.24 13.72 5.53
C PHE A 221 5.52 14.02 4.76
N LYS A 222 6.60 14.28 5.49
CA LYS A 222 7.82 14.84 4.93
C LYS A 222 9.05 14.22 5.55
N GLY A 223 10.08 14.02 4.73
CA GLY A 223 11.37 13.55 5.19
C GLY A 223 12.23 13.00 4.07
N TRP A 224 13.09 12.05 4.43
CA TRP A 224 13.99 11.39 3.50
C TRP A 224 13.72 9.89 3.47
N SER A 225 13.76 9.29 2.29
CA SER A 225 13.76 7.85 2.15
C SER A 225 14.96 7.41 1.34
N ARG A 226 15.55 6.28 1.73
CA ARG A 226 16.70 5.73 1.03
C ARG A 226 16.17 4.87 -0.12
N LEU A 227 16.81 4.97 -1.28
CA LEU A 227 16.44 4.20 -2.45
C LEU A 227 17.00 2.77 -2.35
N ILE A 228 16.37 1.85 -3.06
CA ILE A 228 16.95 0.51 -3.30
C ILE A 228 18.22 0.65 -4.16
N SER A 229 19.07 -0.37 -4.19
CA SER A 229 20.24 -0.40 -5.06
C SER A 229 19.86 -0.86 -6.48
N PRO A 230 20.18 -0.10 -7.54
CA PRO A 230 19.97 -0.56 -8.92
C PRO A 230 20.99 -1.64 -9.34
N ILE A 231 22.11 -1.78 -8.60
CA ILE A 231 23.22 -2.69 -8.93
C ILE A 231 23.10 -3.99 -8.13
N SER A 232 21.89 -4.44 -7.78
CA SER A 232 21.72 -5.83 -7.35
C SER A 232 21.88 -6.75 -8.57
N ASN A 233 23.10 -6.82 -9.10
CA ASN A 233 23.58 -7.98 -9.83
C ASN A 233 23.22 -9.18 -8.96
N HIS A 234 22.44 -10.09 -9.54
CA HIS A 234 22.02 -11.35 -8.97
C HIS A 234 23.21 -12.11 -8.36
N VAL A 235 23.61 -11.79 -7.13
CA VAL A 235 24.27 -12.75 -6.26
C VAL A 235 23.11 -13.54 -5.67
N SER A 236 22.59 -14.46 -6.48
CA SER A 236 21.64 -15.50 -6.10
C SER A 236 22.31 -16.48 -5.13
N LYS A 237 22.79 -15.99 -4.00
CA LYS A 237 23.12 -16.86 -2.88
C LYS A 237 21.82 -17.08 -2.12
N GLN A 238 21.15 -18.18 -2.47
CA GLN A 238 20.10 -18.83 -1.68
C GLN A 238 18.74 -18.10 -1.65
N ASN A 239 17.95 -18.20 -2.73
CA ASN A 239 16.48 -18.07 -2.78
C ASN A 239 15.79 -16.85 -2.12
N PHE A 240 16.53 -15.88 -1.61
CA PHE A 240 16.02 -14.64 -1.07
C PHE A 240 16.70 -13.48 -1.79
N SER A 241 15.99 -12.87 -2.74
CA SER A 241 16.36 -11.56 -3.26
C SER A 241 16.14 -10.54 -2.15
N PHE A 242 17.17 -10.29 -1.36
CA PHE A 242 17.19 -9.14 -0.48
C PHE A 242 17.67 -7.96 -1.29
N ALA A 243 16.77 -7.04 -1.63
CA ALA A 243 17.19 -5.77 -2.20
C ALA A 243 18.19 -5.11 -1.26
N HIS A 244 19.28 -4.62 -1.83
CA HIS A 244 20.33 -3.99 -1.07
C HIS A 244 20.00 -2.50 -0.91
N PRO A 245 20.35 -1.89 0.24
CA PRO A 245 20.20 -0.46 0.40
C PRO A 245 21.07 0.28 -0.63
N GLY A 246 20.46 1.11 -1.47
CA GLY A 246 21.18 1.99 -2.39
C GLY A 246 21.95 3.07 -1.64
N THR A 247 22.79 3.84 -2.32
CA THR A 247 23.50 4.98 -1.71
C THR A 247 22.76 6.30 -1.85
N GLN A 248 21.67 6.31 -2.63
CA GLN A 248 20.89 7.49 -2.96
C GLN A 248 19.76 7.71 -1.96
N TRP A 249 19.46 8.97 -1.70
CA TRP A 249 18.35 9.41 -0.87
C TRP A 249 17.39 10.28 -1.68
N LEU A 250 16.11 10.08 -1.42
CA LEU A 250 15.00 10.82 -1.99
C LEU A 250 14.33 11.62 -0.86
N PHE A 251 14.38 12.93 -0.96
CA PHE A 251 13.52 13.80 -0.18
C PHE A 251 12.10 13.72 -0.73
N PHE A 252 11.11 13.69 0.16
CA PHE A 252 9.70 13.76 -0.19
C PHE A 252 8.95 14.72 0.74
N ASP A 253 7.92 15.36 0.20
CA ASP A 253 6.96 16.20 0.92
C ASP A 253 5.56 15.94 0.34
N ILE A 254 4.75 15.17 1.07
CA ILE A 254 3.40 14.76 0.69
C ILE A 254 2.42 15.58 1.53
N ARG A 255 1.58 16.37 0.87
CA ARG A 255 0.61 17.27 1.51
C ARG A 255 -0.78 17.00 0.97
N ALA A 256 -1.71 16.68 1.85
CA ALA A 256 -3.13 16.59 1.49
C ALA A 256 -3.90 17.74 2.14
N GLU A 257 -4.76 18.37 1.36
CA GLU A 257 -5.73 19.38 1.81
C GLU A 257 -7.07 19.02 1.19
N LYS A 258 -8.00 18.56 2.03
CA LYS A 258 -9.28 17.98 1.63
C LYS A 258 -9.03 16.87 0.61
N GLU A 259 -9.71 16.91 -0.54
CA GLU A 259 -9.56 15.91 -1.59
C GLU A 259 -8.42 16.18 -2.59
N ARG A 260 -7.47 17.05 -2.25
CA ARG A 260 -6.33 17.42 -3.12
C ARG A 260 -5.03 16.97 -2.48
N LEU A 261 -4.14 16.42 -3.30
CA LEU A 261 -2.82 15.99 -2.89
C LEU A 261 -1.75 16.72 -3.69
N GLN A 262 -0.70 17.15 -3.00
CA GLN A 262 0.55 17.60 -3.59
C GLN A 262 1.68 16.67 -3.14
N LEU A 263 2.43 16.17 -4.10
CA LEU A 263 3.63 15.37 -3.88
C LEU A 263 4.81 16.15 -4.45
N ASP A 264 5.79 16.45 -3.61
CA ASP A 264 7.06 16.99 -4.04
C ASP A 264 8.19 16.01 -3.71
N VAL A 265 9.12 15.79 -4.64
CA VAL A 265 10.30 14.95 -4.42
C VAL A 265 11.56 15.60 -4.95
N ARG A 266 12.70 15.28 -4.33
CA ARG A 266 14.01 15.76 -4.76
C ARG A 266 15.08 14.71 -4.44
N MET A 267 15.94 14.46 -5.41
CA MET A 267 17.09 13.58 -5.26
C MET A 267 18.25 14.31 -4.55
N ASP A 268 18.86 13.69 -3.54
CA ASP A 268 20.10 14.21 -2.92
C ASP A 268 21.28 14.14 -3.91
N LYS A 269 21.46 12.98 -4.55
CA LYS A 269 22.51 12.72 -5.53
C LYS A 269 21.96 11.86 -6.65
N CYS A 270 22.22 12.24 -7.90
CA CYS A 270 21.96 11.39 -9.06
C CYS A 270 23.28 10.70 -9.45
N ILE A 271 23.31 9.37 -9.35
CA ILE A 271 24.35 8.56 -10.00
C ILE A 271 23.87 8.40 -11.44
N GLN A 272 24.59 8.99 -12.38
CA GLN A 272 24.23 8.99 -13.81
C GLN A 272 24.16 7.58 -14.44
N GLU A 273 24.64 6.56 -13.73
CA GLU A 273 24.75 5.19 -14.22
C GLU A 273 23.42 4.45 -14.33
N SER A 274 22.35 4.92 -13.68
CA SER A 274 21.04 4.25 -13.75
C SER A 274 19.92 5.29 -13.86
N PRO A 275 19.22 5.36 -15.01
CA PRO A 275 18.05 6.21 -15.14
C PRO A 275 17.02 5.90 -14.06
N LEU A 276 16.38 6.94 -13.53
CA LEU A 276 15.39 6.86 -12.47
C LEU A 276 14.12 7.58 -12.91
N SER A 277 12.97 7.00 -12.59
CA SER A 277 11.67 7.65 -12.73
C SER A 277 10.93 7.70 -11.39
N PHE A 278 10.01 8.65 -11.27
CA PHE A 278 8.94 8.56 -10.28
C PHE A 278 7.71 7.99 -10.96
N VAL A 279 7.14 6.93 -10.40
CA VAL A 279 6.06 6.17 -11.02
C VAL A 279 4.79 6.15 -10.18
N PHE A 280 3.66 6.03 -10.86
CA PHE A 280 2.33 5.79 -10.31
C PHE A 280 1.74 4.55 -10.98
N PHE A 281 1.37 3.56 -10.19
CA PHE A 281 0.66 2.36 -10.64
C PHE A 281 -0.83 2.59 -10.46
N VAL A 282 -1.56 2.83 -11.54
CA VAL A 282 -2.95 3.32 -11.51
C VAL A 282 -3.91 2.27 -12.06
N SER A 283 -4.99 1.96 -11.32
CA SER A 283 -6.11 1.15 -11.79
C SER A 283 -7.27 2.02 -12.27
N ALA A 284 -7.56 1.95 -13.57
CA ALA A 284 -8.55 2.74 -14.26
C ALA A 284 -8.97 2.05 -15.57
N GLU A 285 -10.10 2.44 -16.14
CA GLU A 285 -10.60 1.89 -17.41
C GLU A 285 -9.94 2.56 -18.61
N LYS A 286 -9.55 3.84 -18.47
CA LYS A 286 -8.93 4.63 -19.54
C LYS A 286 -7.90 5.61 -18.97
N ALA A 287 -6.93 5.96 -19.80
CA ALA A 287 -5.99 7.05 -19.53
C ALA A 287 -5.93 8.01 -20.73
N HIS A 288 -5.92 9.31 -20.45
CA HIS A 288 -5.97 10.37 -21.44
C HIS A 288 -4.81 11.33 -21.19
N VAL A 289 -3.87 11.39 -22.13
CA VAL A 289 -2.80 12.39 -22.10
C VAL A 289 -3.25 13.60 -22.91
N LYS A 290 -3.15 14.80 -22.32
CA LYS A 290 -3.55 16.04 -22.98
C LYS A 290 -2.90 16.19 -24.36
N GLY A 291 -3.72 16.27 -25.42
CA GLY A 291 -3.27 16.26 -26.82
C GLY A 291 -3.72 15.03 -27.62
N ASP A 292 -4.89 14.47 -27.29
CA ASP A 292 -5.59 13.40 -28.02
C ASP A 292 -4.97 12.00 -28.01
N HIS A 293 -4.13 11.67 -27.00
CA HIS A 293 -3.70 10.28 -26.80
C HIS A 293 -4.61 9.57 -25.80
N PHE A 294 -5.30 8.56 -26.30
CA PHE A 294 -6.22 7.71 -25.53
C PHE A 294 -5.59 6.32 -25.38
N LEU A 295 -5.50 5.85 -24.14
CA LEU A 295 -4.93 4.55 -23.82
C LEU A 295 -5.96 3.72 -23.07
N ILE A 296 -6.00 2.43 -23.41
CA ILE A 296 -6.81 1.43 -22.72
C ILE A 296 -5.91 0.35 -22.11
N PRO A 297 -6.30 -0.28 -21.00
CA PRO A 297 -5.52 -1.33 -20.36
C PRO A 297 -5.22 -2.48 -21.33
N GLY A 298 -4.06 -3.11 -21.18
CA GLY A 298 -3.62 -4.24 -22.01
C GLY A 298 -3.31 -3.93 -23.47
N ALA A 299 -3.47 -2.68 -23.93
CA ALA A 299 -3.06 -2.29 -25.28
C ALA A 299 -1.53 -2.25 -25.42
N LEU A 300 -1.04 -2.51 -26.64
CA LEU A 300 0.38 -2.39 -26.97
C LEU A 300 0.83 -0.93 -27.17
N GLU A 301 -0.12 -0.04 -27.44
CA GLU A 301 0.16 1.38 -27.61
C GLU A 301 0.55 1.99 -26.26
N ARG A 302 1.67 2.71 -26.25
CA ARG A 302 2.17 3.43 -25.08
C ARG A 302 2.42 4.87 -25.45
N TYR A 303 2.26 5.77 -24.49
CA TYR A 303 2.69 7.14 -24.64
C TYR A 303 4.14 7.29 -24.16
N GLN A 304 4.97 7.98 -24.95
CA GLN A 304 6.29 8.44 -24.54
C GLN A 304 6.52 9.84 -25.12
N GLY A 305 6.69 10.83 -24.27
CA GLY A 305 6.79 12.21 -24.72
C GLY A 305 6.97 13.21 -23.59
N ARG A 306 6.60 14.47 -23.86
CA ARG A 306 6.70 15.56 -22.88
C ARG A 306 5.72 15.35 -21.73
N SER A 307 6.16 15.63 -20.50
CA SER A 307 5.31 15.59 -19.33
C SER A 307 4.13 16.56 -19.47
N GLY A 308 2.93 16.05 -19.21
CA GLY A 308 1.67 16.78 -19.35
C GLY A 308 0.67 16.36 -18.28
N GLU A 309 -0.53 16.90 -18.35
CA GLU A 309 -1.65 16.46 -17.51
C GLU A 309 -2.20 15.14 -18.05
N ILE A 310 -2.50 14.20 -17.14
CA ILE A 310 -3.10 12.90 -17.45
C ILE A 310 -4.37 12.76 -16.63
N ILE A 311 -5.42 12.29 -17.29
CA ILE A 311 -6.72 12.00 -16.70
C ILE A 311 -6.93 10.49 -16.78
N PHE A 312 -7.20 9.88 -15.64
CA PHE A 312 -7.62 8.48 -15.53
C PHE A 312 -9.12 8.44 -15.29
N GLU A 313 -9.83 7.52 -15.95
CA GLU A 313 -11.29 7.43 -15.89
C GLU A 313 -11.75 6.03 -15.48
N ARG A 314 -12.85 5.97 -14.71
CA ARG A 314 -13.62 4.75 -14.42
C ARG A 314 -15.10 5.11 -14.34
N GLY A 315 -15.89 4.72 -15.34
CA GLY A 315 -17.24 5.24 -15.51
C GLY A 315 -17.25 6.79 -15.53
N ASP A 316 -18.08 7.41 -14.69
CA ASP A 316 -18.19 8.87 -14.57
C ASP A 316 -17.14 9.48 -13.63
N LYS A 317 -16.27 8.67 -13.03
CA LYS A 317 -15.29 9.10 -12.05
C LYS A 317 -13.94 9.38 -12.72
N GLN A 318 -13.24 10.40 -12.22
CA GLN A 318 -11.94 10.83 -12.75
C GLN A 318 -10.90 11.09 -11.65
N LEU A 319 -9.64 10.84 -11.99
CA LEU A 319 -8.46 11.20 -11.21
C LEU A 319 -7.44 11.88 -12.12
N VAL A 320 -6.98 13.07 -11.73
CA VAL A 320 -6.05 13.87 -12.53
C VAL A 320 -4.68 13.91 -11.88
N ILE A 321 -3.63 13.55 -12.62
CA ILE A 321 -2.24 13.72 -12.21
C ILE A 321 -1.61 14.80 -13.07
N LYS A 322 -1.17 15.90 -12.44
CA LYS A 322 -0.60 17.05 -13.12
C LYS A 322 0.82 17.36 -12.63
N PRO A 323 1.87 17.12 -13.44
CA PRO A 323 3.22 17.58 -13.12
C PRO A 323 3.28 19.11 -13.10
N GLN A 324 4.12 19.68 -12.23
CA GLN A 324 4.40 21.11 -12.14
C GLN A 324 5.82 21.43 -12.66
N PHE A 325 6.29 20.65 -13.63
CA PHE A 325 7.61 20.77 -14.25
C PHE A 325 7.56 20.29 -15.70
N GLU A 326 8.57 20.69 -16.47
CA GLU A 326 8.84 20.14 -17.80
C GLU A 326 9.85 19.00 -17.70
N GLY A 327 9.56 17.91 -18.40
CA GLY A 327 10.37 16.70 -18.45
C GLY A 327 9.79 15.68 -19.42
N GLU A 328 10.28 14.45 -19.33
CA GLU A 328 9.75 13.31 -20.08
C GLU A 328 8.81 12.47 -19.22
N MET A 329 7.84 11.86 -19.88
CA MET A 329 6.84 11.01 -19.27
C MET A 329 6.51 9.82 -20.16
N GLN A 330 6.22 8.68 -19.53
CA GLN A 330 5.73 7.48 -20.19
C GLN A 330 4.42 7.03 -19.55
N VAL A 331 3.47 6.58 -20.37
CA VAL A 331 2.25 5.89 -19.91
C VAL A 331 2.21 4.53 -20.60
N ILE A 332 2.31 3.48 -19.81
CA ILE A 332 2.39 2.10 -20.26
C ILE A 332 1.12 1.38 -19.79
N PRO A 333 0.23 0.95 -20.71
CA PRO A 333 -0.84 0.05 -20.34
C PRO A 333 -0.27 -1.27 -19.84
N LEU A 334 -0.80 -1.74 -18.71
CA LEU A 334 -0.41 -2.98 -18.07
C LEU A 334 -1.46 -4.06 -18.37
N ALA A 335 -1.10 -5.31 -18.16
CA ALA A 335 -2.03 -6.43 -18.29
C ALA A 335 -3.14 -6.43 -17.21
N GLY A 336 -2.97 -5.65 -16.15
CA GLY A 336 -3.90 -5.53 -15.02
C GLY A 336 -4.03 -6.81 -14.19
N LYS A 337 -5.14 -6.88 -13.44
CA LYS A 337 -5.60 -8.05 -12.66
C LYS A 337 -4.76 -8.33 -11.41
N SER A 338 -4.02 -9.43 -11.37
CA SER A 338 -3.28 -9.90 -10.19
C SER A 338 -1.82 -9.47 -10.20
N HIS A 339 -1.47 -8.49 -11.04
CA HIS A 339 -0.12 -7.97 -11.20
C HIS A 339 -0.12 -6.45 -11.02
N PHE A 340 1.06 -5.91 -10.73
CA PHE A 340 1.36 -4.50 -10.50
C PHE A 340 0.40 -3.86 -9.48
N TRP A 341 0.12 -4.56 -8.37
CA TRP A 341 -0.88 -4.13 -7.37
C TRP A 341 -2.23 -3.77 -8.01
N SER A 342 -2.74 -4.65 -8.86
CA SER A 342 -3.95 -4.48 -9.69
C SER A 342 -3.95 -3.25 -10.62
N ALA A 343 -2.80 -2.62 -10.87
CA ALA A 343 -2.75 -1.45 -11.74
C ALA A 343 -2.95 -1.82 -13.21
N ASP A 344 -3.70 -0.96 -13.90
CA ASP A 344 -4.01 -1.05 -15.31
C ASP A 344 -3.05 -0.19 -16.15
N PHE A 345 -2.39 0.79 -15.53
CA PHE A 345 -1.43 1.69 -16.15
C PHE A 345 -0.22 1.94 -15.23
N LEU A 346 0.97 2.02 -15.83
CA LEU A 346 2.17 2.60 -15.22
C LEU A 346 2.39 3.98 -15.83
N LEU A 347 2.33 5.01 -15.00
CA LEU A 347 2.69 6.38 -15.34
C LEU A 347 4.07 6.69 -14.77
N ALA A 348 5.07 6.96 -15.60
CA ALA A 348 6.43 7.26 -15.19
C ALA A 348 6.86 8.66 -15.61
N PHE A 349 7.52 9.38 -14.70
CA PHE A 349 8.14 10.68 -14.96
C PHE A 349 9.65 10.60 -14.74
N SER A 350 10.44 10.95 -15.75
CA SER A 350 11.91 10.86 -15.68
C SER A 350 12.50 11.88 -14.70
N LEU A 351 13.35 11.42 -13.78
CA LEU A 351 14.06 12.23 -12.78
C LEU A 351 15.52 12.47 -13.23
N THR A 352 15.71 13.37 -14.20
CA THR A 352 17.00 13.59 -14.89
C THR A 352 17.93 14.61 -14.22
N GLU A 353 17.40 15.58 -13.48
CA GLU A 353 18.15 16.73 -12.96
C GLU A 353 18.42 16.59 -11.46
N LYS A 354 19.66 16.85 -11.05
CA LYS A 354 20.08 16.85 -9.64
C LYS A 354 19.45 18.02 -8.91
N LEU A 355 19.02 17.79 -7.66
CA LEU A 355 18.48 18.83 -6.76
C LEU A 355 17.23 19.58 -7.27
N LYS A 356 16.74 19.25 -8.48
CA LYS A 356 15.45 19.74 -8.98
C LYS A 356 14.35 19.20 -8.11
N LEU A 357 13.43 20.08 -7.72
CA LEU A 357 12.19 19.71 -7.07
C LEU A 357 11.20 19.29 -8.15
N TYR A 358 10.82 18.02 -8.13
CA TYR A 358 9.77 17.47 -8.97
C TYR A 358 8.47 17.50 -8.18
N SER A 359 7.41 18.00 -8.78
CA SER A 359 6.14 18.25 -8.08
C SER A 359 4.97 17.78 -8.92
N TRP A 360 4.02 17.10 -8.28
CA TRP A 360 2.77 16.64 -8.87
C TRP A 360 1.59 17.07 -8.01
N LYS A 361 0.51 17.47 -8.68
CA LYS A 361 -0.81 17.64 -8.06
C LYS A 361 -1.69 16.48 -8.47
N VAL A 362 -2.28 15.78 -7.51
CA VAL A 362 -3.29 14.75 -7.73
C VAL A 362 -4.63 15.31 -7.27
N LYS A 363 -5.63 15.25 -8.14
CA LYS A 363 -6.92 15.92 -7.95
C LYS A 363 -8.11 15.09 -8.35
#